data_AF-A0A8B9PJD9-F1
#
_entry.id   AF-A0A8B9PJD9-F1
#
_cell.length_a   1.000
_cell.length_b   1.000
_cell.length_c   1.000
_cell.angle_alpha   90.00
_cell.angle_beta   90.00
_cell.angle_gamma   90.00
#
_symmetry.space_group_name_H-M   'P 1'
#
loop_
_entity.id
_entity.type
_entity.pdbx_description
1 polymer ?
#
loop_
_entity_poly.entity_id
_entity_poly.type
_entity_poly.pdbx_seq_one_letter_code
_entity_poly.pdbx_strand_id
1 'polypeptide(L)'
;MTDGDAFAAPARFPPARPSPPHGAPSPAAGNMEPRWSLRGPLRLPRCSACLLLLLGTAGFFLSYAVEVDVKDASNATCLYAHWMMRFLIKYETNSSDYKNATLSLSSNVTHDGSICGNDTQAALLAVQFGEGHSWSVNFTKTNETYQADFITFAYNTNDTAVFPDAKRKGPITIVVKDTMHPVQLNNVFVCHNTDSIEAENVTQFFWNLTLQAFVQNGTIGKKESRCDADTPTSAPTVLPTVANVTTASTTTLSPVPTTAPKPVENPDTGNYSLKSENETCLLASVGLQLNVSRDKPLLININPKTTSADGTCGNTAATLRLNDGNSRFIDFTFVVLFPLHEVAAVSSYCFHLILTGKRMFLLTAEAFFFSKSKIILSADNNNFSKWDASLGSSYMCRKEQTLEINEVLQIHTFNLRIQPFLVKENKFSTAEDCSPEVDNFIVPIAVGAALGGLVVLVLMAYFFGHKKHRNAGYEQF
;
A
#
# COMPACT_ATOMS: atom_id res chain seq x y z
N MET A 1 -45.13 50.05 -20.38
CA MET A 1 -45.92 50.05 -19.12
C MET A 1 -45.04 49.39 -18.09
N THR A 2 -44.03 50.14 -17.63
CA THR A 2 -43.97 51.02 -16.43
C THR A 2 -43.34 50.20 -15.30
N ASP A 3 -42.01 50.30 -15.15
CA ASP A 3 -41.26 51.23 -14.25
C ASP A 3 -41.13 50.58 -12.86
N GLY A 4 -40.03 50.57 -12.11
CA GLY A 4 -38.77 51.32 -11.95
C GLY A 4 -38.33 50.93 -10.51
N ASP A 5 -37.09 50.85 -10.05
CA ASP A 5 -35.91 51.69 -10.24
C ASP A 5 -34.64 50.93 -9.83
N ALA A 6 -33.53 51.35 -10.44
CA ALA A 6 -32.16 50.92 -10.19
C ALA A 6 -31.45 51.81 -9.14
N PHE A 7 -30.31 51.38 -8.59
CA PHE A 7 -28.97 51.94 -8.90
C PHE A 7 -27.84 51.47 -7.95
N ALA A 8 -26.77 50.97 -8.60
CA ALA A 8 -25.32 51.14 -8.40
C ALA A 8 -24.60 51.22 -7.02
N ALA A 9 -23.41 50.60 -7.01
CA ALA A 9 -22.31 50.52 -6.03
C ALA A 9 -21.55 51.88 -5.80
N PRO A 10 -20.30 51.99 -5.25
CA PRO A 10 -19.37 51.05 -4.58
C PRO A 10 -18.56 51.63 -3.35
N ALA A 11 -17.63 50.82 -2.82
CA ALA A 11 -16.29 51.09 -2.20
C ALA A 11 -16.08 52.11 -1.06
N ARG A 12 -15.43 51.66 0.04
CA ARG A 12 -14.71 52.51 1.01
C ARG A 12 -13.44 51.84 1.56
N PHE A 13 -12.31 52.52 1.42
CA PHE A 13 -11.12 52.44 2.30
C PHE A 13 -11.32 53.32 3.54
N PRO A 14 -10.51 53.14 4.60
CA PRO A 14 -10.01 54.30 5.35
C PRO A 14 -8.50 54.26 5.71
N PRO A 15 -7.94 55.38 6.22
CA PRO A 15 -6.52 55.75 6.08
C PRO A 15 -5.70 55.73 7.39
N ALA A 16 -4.47 56.26 7.30
CA ALA A 16 -3.37 56.22 8.26
C ALA A 16 -3.36 57.30 9.39
N ARG A 17 -2.69 56.92 10.50
CA ARG A 17 -1.97 57.61 11.62
C ARG A 17 -2.17 59.12 11.96
N PRO A 18 -1.99 59.49 13.24
CA PRO A 18 -0.72 60.14 13.67
C PRO A 18 -0.21 59.78 15.11
N SER A 19 1.00 60.26 15.45
CA SER A 19 1.82 59.99 16.67
C SER A 19 1.75 61.16 17.74
N PRO A 20 2.61 61.21 18.79
CA PRO A 20 2.34 61.07 20.24
C PRO A 20 2.29 62.40 21.06
N PRO A 21 2.29 62.35 22.41
CA PRO A 21 3.40 63.01 23.13
C PRO A 21 3.85 62.39 24.49
N HIS A 22 4.95 62.97 24.99
CA HIS A 22 5.80 62.70 26.16
C HIS A 22 5.16 62.73 27.56
N GLY A 23 5.82 62.04 28.52
CA GLY A 23 5.75 62.32 29.96
C GLY A 23 6.61 61.39 30.83
N ALA A 24 7.68 61.93 31.43
CA ALA A 24 8.38 61.45 32.64
C ALA A 24 8.28 62.57 33.71
N PRO A 25 8.84 62.53 34.95
CA PRO A 25 9.57 61.49 35.70
C PRO A 25 9.14 61.36 37.20
N SER A 26 9.73 60.46 38.00
CA SER A 26 10.58 60.76 39.20
C SER A 26 10.82 59.55 40.15
N PRO A 27 11.94 59.52 40.92
CA PRO A 27 12.45 58.38 41.71
C PRO A 27 12.53 58.63 43.24
N ALA A 28 12.88 57.60 44.03
CA ALA A 28 13.51 57.72 45.35
C ALA A 28 14.23 56.39 45.67
N ALA A 29 15.56 56.30 45.80
CA ALA A 29 16.52 56.90 46.74
C ALA A 29 17.00 55.83 47.75
N GLY A 30 18.28 55.47 47.65
CA GLY A 30 18.99 54.62 48.60
C GLY A 30 20.47 54.99 48.64
N ASN A 31 20.82 55.86 49.59
CA ASN A 31 22.17 56.06 50.14
C ASN A 31 22.54 54.84 51.01
N MET A 32 23.77 54.55 51.44
CA MET A 32 25.16 54.84 51.05
C MET A 32 26.01 53.95 51.99
N GLU A 33 27.14 53.47 51.47
CA GLU A 33 28.22 52.63 52.03
C GLU A 33 28.71 52.97 53.48
N PRO A 34 29.47 52.09 54.20
CA PRO A 34 30.89 51.83 53.84
C PRO A 34 31.50 50.44 54.14
N ARG A 35 32.26 49.96 53.13
CA ARG A 35 33.58 49.29 53.14
C ARG A 35 34.30 49.10 54.49
N TRP A 36 34.76 47.86 54.79
CA TRP A 36 36.17 47.50 55.07
C TRP A 36 36.42 46.03 54.69
N SER A 37 37.63 45.80 54.17
CA SER A 37 38.13 44.63 53.44
C SER A 37 38.80 43.56 54.32
N LEU A 38 38.64 42.27 53.98
CA LEU A 38 39.66 41.24 54.21
C LEU A 38 39.62 40.15 53.12
N ARG A 39 40.79 39.56 52.86
CA ARG A 39 41.22 38.85 51.64
C ARG A 39 40.69 37.41 51.47
N GLY A 40 40.30 37.07 50.23
CA GLY A 40 40.33 35.73 49.59
C GLY A 40 39.30 34.69 50.06
N PRO A 41 38.97 33.63 49.28
CA PRO A 41 39.66 33.14 48.08
C PRO A 41 38.75 32.85 46.84
N LEU A 42 39.42 32.51 45.74
CA LEU A 42 38.99 31.75 44.55
C LEU A 42 37.77 32.22 43.72
N ARG A 43 38.12 32.68 42.51
CA ARG A 43 37.21 32.82 41.35
C ARG A 43 36.71 31.44 40.89
N LEU A 44 35.40 31.25 40.79
CA LEU A 44 34.79 30.27 39.88
C LEU A 44 34.47 30.93 38.53
N PRO A 45 34.67 30.24 37.40
CA PRO A 45 34.40 30.78 36.08
C PRO A 45 32.90 30.78 35.79
N ARG A 46 32.49 31.87 35.18
CA ARG A 46 31.14 32.21 34.74
C ARG A 46 30.82 31.40 33.47
N CYS A 47 30.37 30.16 33.62
CA CYS A 47 29.84 29.33 32.53
C CYS A 47 28.81 28.33 33.08
N SER A 48 27.68 28.82 33.59
CA SER A 48 26.54 27.96 33.92
C SER A 48 25.20 28.69 33.73
N ALA A 49 25.08 29.37 32.59
CA ALA A 49 23.82 29.99 32.15
C ALA A 49 23.54 29.73 30.65
N CYS A 50 24.20 28.73 30.05
CA CYS A 50 23.94 28.27 28.67
C CYS A 50 23.64 26.77 28.59
N LEU A 51 23.40 26.08 29.72
CA LEU A 51 23.09 24.66 29.75
C LEU A 51 21.61 24.36 30.11
N LEU A 52 20.71 25.29 29.78
CA LEU A 52 19.26 25.14 29.92
C LEU A 52 18.49 25.44 28.61
N LEU A 53 19.20 25.50 27.47
CA LEU A 53 18.62 25.72 26.13
C LEU A 53 19.00 24.63 25.12
N LEU A 54 19.41 23.45 25.58
CA LEU A 54 19.71 22.27 24.74
C LEU A 54 18.97 21.01 25.20
N LEU A 55 17.73 21.18 25.67
CA LEU A 55 16.74 20.10 25.82
C LEU A 55 15.47 20.51 25.07
N GLY A 56 15.61 20.67 23.76
CA GLY A 56 14.49 20.90 22.84
C GLY A 56 14.86 20.32 21.48
N THR A 57 13.99 19.46 20.95
CA THR A 57 14.15 18.63 19.74
C THR A 57 14.79 17.25 19.91
N ALA A 58 14.51 16.56 21.02
CA ALA A 58 14.01 15.20 20.79
C ALA A 58 12.57 15.41 20.28
N GLY A 59 12.35 15.23 18.98
CA GLY A 59 11.02 15.26 18.40
C GLY A 59 10.18 14.20 19.11
N PHE A 60 9.36 14.63 20.07
CA PHE A 60 8.24 13.84 20.52
C PHE A 60 7.30 13.77 19.31
N PHE A 61 7.44 12.72 18.52
CA PHE A 61 6.46 12.40 17.50
C PHE A 61 5.17 12.04 18.25
N LEU A 62 4.23 12.99 18.33
CA LEU A 62 2.88 12.70 18.81
C LEU A 62 2.28 11.70 17.84
N SER A 63 2.16 10.46 18.29
CA SER A 63 1.22 9.53 17.69
C SER A 63 -0.17 9.95 18.16
N TYR A 64 -1.06 10.20 17.22
CA TYR A 64 -2.45 10.55 17.53
C TYR A 64 -3.28 9.28 17.59
N ALA A 65 -4.24 9.26 18.52
CA ALA A 65 -5.30 8.26 18.50
C ALA A 65 -6.29 8.64 17.41
N VAL A 66 -6.61 7.67 16.55
CA VAL A 66 -7.63 7.76 15.52
C VAL A 66 -8.87 7.07 16.03
N GLU A 67 -10.00 7.75 15.93
CA GLU A 67 -11.32 7.22 16.26
C GLU A 67 -12.21 7.27 15.02
N VAL A 68 -12.79 6.13 14.65
CA VAL A 68 -13.70 5.99 13.53
C VAL A 68 -14.97 5.29 13.99
N ASP A 69 -16.10 5.96 13.79
CA ASP A 69 -17.46 5.48 14.04
C ASP A 69 -18.21 5.41 12.71
N VAL A 70 -18.27 4.22 12.11
CA VAL A 70 -18.99 3.99 10.86
C VAL A 70 -20.44 3.68 11.18
N LYS A 71 -21.35 4.42 10.54
CA LYS A 71 -22.79 4.31 10.76
C LYS A 71 -23.51 3.72 9.56
N ASP A 72 -24.56 2.97 9.83
CA ASP A 72 -25.45 2.44 8.81
C ASP A 72 -26.45 3.52 8.32
N ALA A 73 -27.33 3.13 7.38
CA ALA A 73 -28.36 4.01 6.84
C ALA A 73 -29.39 4.49 7.90
N SER A 74 -29.47 3.81 9.04
CA SER A 74 -30.31 4.19 10.18
C SER A 74 -29.58 5.08 11.19
N ASN A 75 -28.35 5.50 10.88
CA ASN A 75 -27.47 6.29 11.74
C ASN A 75 -27.05 5.55 13.03
N ALA A 76 -27.09 4.22 13.02
CA ALA A 76 -26.59 3.38 14.10
C ALA A 76 -25.15 2.94 13.81
N THR A 77 -24.28 2.95 14.83
CA THR A 77 -22.90 2.45 14.72
C THR A 77 -22.90 0.99 14.30
N CYS A 78 -22.22 0.68 13.21
CA CYS A 78 -22.10 -0.68 12.66
C CYS A 78 -20.65 -1.20 12.75
N LEU A 79 -19.67 -0.30 12.80
CA LEU A 79 -18.26 -0.60 12.97
C LEU A 79 -17.63 0.55 13.77
N TYR A 80 -16.95 0.19 14.86
CA TYR A 80 -16.24 1.14 15.71
C TYR A 80 -14.78 0.74 15.82
N ALA A 81 -13.89 1.72 15.70
CA ALA A 81 -12.46 1.51 15.88
C ALA A 81 -11.80 2.74 16.52
N HIS A 82 -10.98 2.51 17.53
CA HIS A 82 -10.14 3.52 18.17
C HIS A 82 -8.74 2.94 18.35
N TRP A 83 -7.72 3.53 17.73
CA TRP A 83 -6.36 2.97 17.78
C TRP A 83 -5.27 4.00 17.48
N MET A 84 -4.04 3.64 17.78
CA MET A 84 -2.84 4.37 17.40
C MET A 84 -2.02 3.51 16.44
N MET A 85 -1.37 4.15 15.45
CA MET A 85 -0.66 3.43 14.40
C MET A 85 0.55 4.22 13.90
N ARG A 86 1.63 3.49 13.59
CA ARG A 86 2.79 3.99 12.84
C ARG A 86 3.25 2.97 11.81
N PHE A 87 3.87 3.47 10.75
CA PHE A 87 4.45 2.67 9.68
C PHE A 87 5.95 2.96 9.58
N LEU A 88 6.76 1.93 9.45
CA LEU A 88 8.18 2.01 9.11
C LEU A 88 8.35 1.43 7.71
N ILE A 89 8.85 2.22 6.77
CA ILE A 89 8.86 1.91 5.33
C ILE A 89 10.29 1.99 4.83
N LYS A 90 10.83 0.91 4.31
CA LYS A 90 12.11 0.86 3.63
C LYS A 90 11.91 1.12 2.14
N TYR A 91 12.49 2.20 1.60
CA TYR A 91 12.35 2.58 0.20
C TYR A 91 13.71 2.78 -0.48
N GLU A 92 13.76 2.52 -1.78
CA GLU A 92 14.95 2.71 -2.62
C GLU A 92 15.08 4.18 -3.05
N THR A 93 16.28 4.71 -2.94
CA THR A 93 16.62 6.10 -3.30
C THR A 93 17.13 6.20 -4.74
N ASN A 94 17.24 7.41 -5.26
CA ASN A 94 17.85 7.68 -6.56
C ASN A 94 19.30 7.19 -6.70
N SER A 95 20.05 7.06 -5.60
CA SER A 95 21.40 6.48 -5.57
C SER A 95 21.41 4.94 -5.49
N SER A 96 20.24 4.30 -5.54
CA SER A 96 20.04 2.84 -5.46
C SER A 96 20.47 2.23 -4.11
N ASP A 97 20.60 3.05 -3.06
CA ASP A 97 20.63 2.62 -1.67
C ASP A 97 19.22 2.62 -1.06
N TYR A 98 19.06 2.03 0.13
CA TYR A 98 17.78 1.94 0.82
C TYR A 98 17.75 2.79 2.07
N LYS A 99 16.65 3.52 2.28
CA LYS A 99 16.40 4.34 3.47
C LYS A 99 15.09 3.95 4.14
N ASN A 100 15.00 4.24 5.43
CA ASN A 100 13.77 4.07 6.19
C ASN A 100 13.04 5.41 6.34
N ALA A 101 11.75 5.43 6.02
CA ALA A 101 10.81 6.49 6.33
C ALA A 101 9.84 6.02 7.41
N THR A 102 9.30 6.97 8.17
CA THR A 102 8.25 6.70 9.14
C THR A 102 7.01 7.52 8.82
N LEU A 103 5.86 6.88 8.81
CA LEU A 103 4.55 7.53 8.72
C LEU A 103 3.78 7.28 10.01
N SER A 104 2.93 8.20 10.42
CA SER A 104 2.00 8.01 11.53
C SER A 104 0.65 8.61 11.15
N LEU A 105 -0.42 8.07 11.74
CA LEU A 105 -1.73 8.67 11.55
C LEU A 105 -1.74 10.08 12.19
N SER A 106 -2.28 11.06 11.46
CA SER A 106 -2.45 12.43 11.94
C SER A 106 -3.79 12.57 12.70
N SER A 107 -4.10 13.74 13.25
CA SER A 107 -5.43 14.00 13.81
C SER A 107 -6.53 14.17 12.75
N ASN A 108 -6.15 14.44 11.50
CA ASN A 108 -7.06 14.78 10.41
C ASN A 108 -7.20 13.61 9.44
N VAL A 109 -7.65 12.47 9.96
CA VAL A 109 -7.91 11.27 9.17
C VAL A 109 -9.33 11.32 8.61
N THR A 110 -9.49 11.13 7.31
CA THR A 110 -10.80 10.85 6.71
C THR A 110 -11.05 9.35 6.73
N HIS A 111 -12.31 8.93 6.87
CA HIS A 111 -12.68 7.52 6.82
C HIS A 111 -13.63 7.22 5.66
N ASP A 112 -13.54 8.04 4.60
CA ASP A 112 -14.35 7.92 3.40
C ASP A 112 -14.10 6.57 2.74
N GLY A 113 -15.18 5.89 2.35
CA GLY A 113 -15.11 4.53 1.80
C GLY A 113 -15.19 3.41 2.84
N SER A 114 -15.21 3.72 4.14
CA SER A 114 -15.59 2.74 5.16
C SER A 114 -17.05 2.31 4.96
N ILE A 115 -17.33 1.01 5.06
CA ILE A 115 -18.66 0.43 4.85
C ILE A 115 -19.03 -0.57 5.94
N CYS A 116 -20.30 -0.55 6.33
CA CYS A 116 -20.89 -1.59 7.17
C CYS A 116 -20.94 -2.92 6.41
N GLY A 117 -20.69 -4.02 7.12
CA GLY A 117 -20.86 -5.37 6.60
C GLY A 117 -22.18 -6.02 7.05
N ASN A 118 -22.54 -7.12 6.39
CA ASN A 118 -23.67 -7.99 6.75
C ASN A 118 -23.25 -9.48 6.62
N ASP A 119 -24.21 -10.41 6.58
CA ASP A 119 -23.91 -11.85 6.48
C ASP A 119 -23.24 -12.26 5.15
N THR A 120 -23.36 -11.43 4.11
CA THR A 120 -22.88 -11.70 2.74
C THR A 120 -21.83 -10.68 2.26
N GLN A 121 -21.65 -9.58 2.99
CA GLN A 121 -20.78 -8.46 2.65
C GLN A 121 -19.82 -8.20 3.80
N ALA A 122 -18.52 -8.24 3.50
CA ALA A 122 -17.49 -7.86 4.47
C ALA A 122 -17.66 -6.39 4.88
N ALA A 123 -17.42 -6.10 6.16
CA ALA A 123 -17.27 -4.70 6.60
C ALA A 123 -15.89 -4.20 6.20
N LEU A 124 -15.74 -2.90 5.97
CA LEU A 124 -14.48 -2.27 5.62
C LEU A 124 -14.28 -1.04 6.49
N LEU A 125 -13.15 -0.99 7.18
CA LEU A 125 -12.65 0.24 7.78
C LEU A 125 -11.57 0.77 6.83
N ALA A 126 -11.77 1.95 6.28
CA ALA A 126 -10.81 2.59 5.38
C ALA A 126 -10.52 4.00 5.87
N VAL A 127 -9.24 4.34 5.98
CA VAL A 127 -8.77 5.64 6.43
C VAL A 127 -7.77 6.23 5.44
N GLN A 128 -7.80 7.56 5.28
CA GLN A 128 -6.88 8.31 4.44
C GLN A 128 -6.25 9.44 5.25
N PHE A 129 -4.96 9.67 5.00
CA PHE A 129 -4.17 10.62 5.77
C PHE A 129 -2.97 11.14 4.96
N GLY A 130 -2.50 12.33 5.33
CA GLY A 130 -1.34 12.95 4.69
C GLY A 130 -1.52 13.18 3.18
N GLU A 131 -0.41 13.21 2.45
CA GLU A 131 -0.36 13.49 1.01
C GLU A 131 -0.61 12.23 0.15
N GLY A 132 -1.80 11.63 0.33
CA GLY A 132 -2.26 10.48 -0.46
C GLY A 132 -1.86 9.11 0.11
N HIS A 133 -1.72 9.00 1.44
CA HIS A 133 -1.57 7.72 2.11
C HIS A 133 -2.93 7.20 2.59
N SER A 134 -3.04 5.88 2.69
CA SER A 134 -4.27 5.23 3.14
C SER A 134 -4.01 3.89 3.78
N TRP A 135 -4.87 3.53 4.72
CA TRP A 135 -4.85 2.24 5.40
C TRP A 135 -6.28 1.72 5.47
N SER A 136 -6.48 0.42 5.28
CA SER A 136 -7.79 -0.19 5.42
C SER A 136 -7.69 -1.62 5.90
N VAL A 137 -8.76 -2.09 6.55
CA VAL A 137 -8.89 -3.46 7.01
C VAL A 137 -10.32 -3.93 6.74
N ASN A 138 -10.46 -5.13 6.19
CA ASN A 138 -11.76 -5.76 6.01
C ASN A 138 -12.05 -6.77 7.12
N PHE A 139 -13.35 -6.95 7.39
CA PHE A 139 -13.85 -7.89 8.37
C PHE A 139 -14.89 -8.79 7.75
N THR A 140 -14.77 -10.08 8.00
CA THR A 140 -15.84 -11.04 7.75
C THR A 140 -16.41 -11.55 9.05
N LYS A 141 -17.63 -12.08 8.97
CA LYS A 141 -18.28 -12.76 10.09
C LYS A 141 -18.85 -14.10 9.68
N THR A 142 -18.93 -14.97 10.69
CA THR A 142 -19.75 -16.17 10.70
C THR A 142 -21.01 -15.88 11.53
N ASN A 143 -21.80 -16.92 11.79
CA ASN A 143 -22.95 -16.82 12.69
C ASN A 143 -22.57 -16.52 14.15
N GLU A 144 -21.31 -16.78 14.55
CA GLU A 144 -20.87 -16.71 15.94
C GLU A 144 -19.72 -15.72 16.17
N THR A 145 -18.87 -15.52 15.18
CA THR A 145 -17.62 -14.77 15.31
C THR A 145 -17.40 -13.78 14.16
N TYR A 146 -16.55 -12.79 14.37
CA TYR A 146 -15.97 -11.94 13.34
C TYR A 146 -14.45 -11.91 13.47
N GLN A 147 -13.75 -11.61 12.37
CA GLN A 147 -12.29 -11.49 12.34
C GLN A 147 -11.89 -10.46 11.28
N ALA A 148 -10.69 -9.90 11.43
CA ALA A 148 -10.03 -9.17 10.34
C ALA A 148 -9.46 -10.19 9.35
N ASP A 149 -9.57 -9.91 8.04
CA ASP A 149 -9.00 -10.81 7.03
C ASP A 149 -7.75 -10.24 6.38
N PHE A 150 -7.81 -9.01 5.89
CA PHE A 150 -6.79 -8.38 5.07
C PHE A 150 -6.65 -6.91 5.43
N ILE A 151 -5.41 -6.50 5.64
CA ILE A 151 -5.02 -5.11 5.80
C ILE A 151 -4.39 -4.64 4.50
N THR A 152 -4.86 -3.52 3.97
CA THR A 152 -4.27 -2.83 2.83
C THR A 152 -3.68 -1.50 3.28
N PHE A 153 -2.39 -1.31 3.05
CA PHE A 153 -1.69 -0.06 3.25
C PHE A 153 -1.17 0.48 1.92
N ALA A 154 -1.62 1.67 1.52
CA ALA A 154 -1.06 2.37 0.37
C ALA A 154 -0.34 3.64 0.81
N TYR A 155 0.89 3.82 0.36
CA TYR A 155 1.67 5.02 0.60
C TYR A 155 2.15 5.63 -0.72
N ASN A 156 2.16 6.96 -0.78
CA ASN A 156 2.53 7.71 -1.97
C ASN A 156 3.98 8.18 -1.89
N THR A 157 4.87 7.64 -2.73
CA THR A 157 6.28 8.07 -2.76
C THR A 157 6.50 9.42 -3.45
N ASN A 158 5.42 10.06 -3.94
CA ASN A 158 5.45 11.46 -4.34
C ASN A 158 5.33 12.43 -3.16
N ASP A 159 4.99 11.95 -1.96
CA ASP A 159 5.08 12.75 -0.74
C ASP A 159 6.56 13.04 -0.43
N THR A 160 7.07 14.17 -0.93
CA THR A 160 8.47 14.55 -0.77
C THR A 160 8.85 14.91 0.67
N ALA A 161 7.87 15.14 1.56
CA ALA A 161 8.17 15.37 2.97
C ALA A 161 8.64 14.08 3.65
N VAL A 162 8.15 12.93 3.18
CA VAL A 162 8.44 11.60 3.73
C VAL A 162 9.45 10.84 2.86
N PHE A 163 9.36 11.00 1.54
CA PHE A 163 10.12 10.28 0.52
C PHE A 163 10.86 11.24 -0.44
N PRO A 164 11.77 12.11 0.06
CA PRO A 164 12.38 13.18 -0.73
C PRO A 164 13.17 12.68 -1.95
N ASP A 165 13.83 11.53 -1.83
CA ASP A 165 14.74 10.96 -2.83
C ASP A 165 14.30 9.58 -3.33
N ALA A 166 13.03 9.20 -3.14
CA ALA A 166 12.52 7.92 -3.62
C ALA A 166 12.66 7.79 -5.15
N LYS A 167 13.24 6.68 -5.58
CA LYS A 167 13.47 6.34 -6.99
C LYS A 167 12.18 6.02 -7.73
N ARG A 168 11.33 5.18 -7.11
CA ARG A 168 9.99 4.90 -7.60
C ARG A 168 9.07 6.05 -7.22
N LYS A 169 8.27 6.53 -8.17
CA LYS A 169 7.28 7.60 -7.99
C LYS A 169 5.85 7.04 -8.08
N GLY A 170 4.93 7.63 -7.32
CA GLY A 170 3.52 7.26 -7.27
C GLY A 170 3.10 6.37 -6.08
N PRO A 171 1.85 5.90 -6.07
CA PRO A 171 1.34 5.05 -5.00
C PRO A 171 1.96 3.66 -5.04
N ILE A 172 2.31 3.16 -3.87
CA ILE A 172 2.71 1.77 -3.62
C ILE A 172 1.68 1.20 -2.66
N THR A 173 1.15 0.02 -2.99
CA THR A 173 0.11 -0.64 -2.20
C THR A 173 0.60 -1.98 -1.74
N ILE A 174 0.53 -2.18 -0.43
CA ILE A 174 0.90 -3.40 0.26
C ILE A 174 -0.37 -3.94 0.87
N VAL A 175 -0.53 -5.25 0.76
CA VAL A 175 -1.67 -5.93 1.33
C VAL A 175 -1.14 -7.14 2.09
N VAL A 176 -1.68 -7.38 3.28
CA VAL A 176 -1.26 -8.45 4.16
C VAL A 176 -2.48 -9.14 4.76
N LYS A 177 -2.43 -10.46 4.89
CA LYS A 177 -3.44 -11.23 5.61
C LYS A 177 -3.25 -11.06 7.10
N ASP A 178 -4.31 -10.64 7.77
CA ASP A 178 -4.31 -10.44 9.21
C ASP A 178 -4.46 -11.77 9.95
N THR A 179 -3.81 -11.91 11.10
CA THR A 179 -3.82 -13.13 11.92
C THR A 179 -4.66 -12.98 13.20
N MET A 180 -5.53 -11.97 13.27
CA MET A 180 -6.48 -11.78 14.36
C MET A 180 -7.32 -13.04 14.55
N HIS A 181 -7.29 -13.56 15.78
CA HIS A 181 -8.11 -14.69 16.13
C HIS A 181 -9.62 -14.34 16.01
N PRO A 182 -10.50 -15.30 15.69
CA PRO A 182 -11.94 -15.04 15.66
C PRO A 182 -12.45 -14.51 17.00
N VAL A 183 -13.15 -13.39 16.98
CA VAL A 183 -13.77 -12.75 18.14
C VAL A 183 -15.27 -13.02 18.12
N GLN A 184 -15.85 -13.43 19.25
CA GLN A 184 -17.30 -13.64 19.33
C GLN A 184 -18.06 -12.36 18.99
N LEU A 185 -19.18 -12.49 18.28
CA LEU A 185 -20.08 -11.38 18.02
C LEU A 185 -20.49 -10.71 19.34
N ASN A 186 -20.64 -9.38 19.32
CA ASN A 186 -20.90 -8.52 20.49
C ASN A 186 -19.75 -8.36 21.49
N ASN A 187 -18.60 -8.99 21.28
CA ASN A 187 -17.39 -8.67 22.03
C ASN A 187 -16.54 -7.65 21.26
N VAL A 188 -15.77 -6.86 22.01
CA VAL A 188 -14.82 -5.87 21.50
C VAL A 188 -13.44 -6.48 21.49
N PHE A 189 -12.72 -6.38 20.38
CA PHE A 189 -11.30 -6.71 20.31
C PHE A 189 -10.47 -5.57 20.89
N VAL A 190 -9.55 -5.90 21.80
CA VAL A 190 -8.69 -4.92 22.47
C VAL A 190 -7.24 -5.36 22.43
N CYS A 191 -6.34 -4.42 22.13
CA CYS A 191 -4.90 -4.61 22.22
C CYS A 191 -4.23 -3.36 22.77
N HIS A 192 -3.81 -3.38 24.04
CA HIS A 192 -3.18 -2.22 24.67
C HIS A 192 -1.70 -2.12 24.31
N ASN A 193 -0.99 -3.25 24.37
CA ASN A 193 0.41 -3.33 24.03
C ASN A 193 0.62 -3.15 22.52
N THR A 194 1.83 -2.74 22.16
CA THR A 194 2.20 -2.63 20.75
C THR A 194 2.31 -4.00 20.13
N ASP A 195 1.62 -4.16 19.02
CA ASP A 195 1.72 -5.30 18.11
C ASP A 195 2.14 -4.80 16.72
N SER A 196 2.66 -5.70 15.89
CA SER A 196 3.23 -5.34 14.60
C SER A 196 3.01 -6.38 13.52
N ILE A 197 2.76 -5.88 12.31
CA ILE A 197 2.59 -6.70 11.10
C ILE A 197 3.64 -6.26 10.09
N GLU A 198 4.45 -7.22 9.64
CA GLU A 198 5.49 -7.00 8.64
C GLU A 198 4.99 -7.40 7.25
N ALA A 199 5.08 -6.45 6.33
CA ALA A 199 4.54 -6.51 4.99
C ALA A 199 5.50 -5.89 3.93
N GLU A 200 6.10 -6.66 3.02
CA GLU A 200 7.16 -6.36 2.07
C GLU A 200 8.32 -5.60 2.73
N ASN A 201 8.44 -4.32 2.39
CA ASN A 201 9.41 -3.39 2.94
C ASN A 201 8.80 -2.50 4.04
N VAL A 202 7.67 -2.89 4.62
CA VAL A 202 6.91 -2.09 5.57
C VAL A 202 6.62 -2.87 6.85
N THR A 203 6.87 -2.24 7.99
CA THR A 203 6.40 -2.71 9.29
C THR A 203 5.32 -1.77 9.79
N GLN A 204 4.13 -2.30 10.04
CA GLN A 204 3.00 -1.58 10.62
C GLN A 204 2.99 -1.88 12.11
N PHE A 205 2.94 -0.86 12.97
CA PHE A 205 2.79 -1.05 14.41
C PHE A 205 1.50 -0.38 14.87
N PHE A 206 0.72 -1.08 15.67
CA PHE A 206 -0.51 -0.57 16.27
C PHE A 206 -0.54 -0.85 17.77
N TRP A 207 -1.21 0.02 18.52
CA TRP A 207 -1.35 -0.11 19.97
C TRP A 207 -2.57 0.70 20.43
N ASN A 208 -2.99 0.49 21.68
CA ASN A 208 -4.22 1.09 22.22
C ASN A 208 -5.43 0.89 21.28
N LEU A 209 -5.51 -0.29 20.67
CA LEU A 209 -6.57 -0.68 19.74
C LEU A 209 -7.79 -1.13 20.52
N THR A 210 -8.94 -0.57 20.17
CA THR A 210 -10.28 -0.98 20.56
C THR A 210 -11.10 -1.07 19.28
N LEU A 211 -11.61 -2.24 18.96
CA LEU A 211 -12.22 -2.52 17.67
C LEU A 211 -13.44 -3.41 17.81
N GLN A 212 -14.52 -3.06 17.15
CA GLN A 212 -15.66 -3.95 16.98
C GLN A 212 -16.30 -3.74 15.61
N ALA A 213 -16.26 -4.80 14.80
CA ALA A 213 -17.03 -4.88 13.56
C ALA A 213 -18.41 -5.51 13.82
N PHE A 214 -19.36 -5.26 12.92
CA PHE A 214 -20.72 -5.81 12.97
C PHE A 214 -21.45 -5.51 14.29
N VAL A 215 -21.33 -4.27 14.76
CA VAL A 215 -21.97 -3.78 16.00
C VAL A 215 -23.50 -3.93 15.88
N GLN A 216 -24.11 -4.57 16.87
CA GLN A 216 -25.56 -4.75 16.92
C GLN A 216 -26.20 -3.62 17.73
N ASN A 217 -27.35 -3.12 17.28
CA ASN A 217 -28.13 -2.08 17.95
C ASN A 217 -27.38 -0.76 18.20
N GLY A 218 -26.35 -0.46 17.39
CA GLY A 218 -25.63 0.82 17.47
C GLY A 218 -24.76 1.02 18.72
N THR A 219 -24.59 0.00 19.56
CA THR A 219 -23.87 0.13 20.84
C THR A 219 -22.75 -0.90 20.92
N ILE A 220 -21.53 -0.44 21.20
CA ILE A 220 -20.38 -1.33 21.36
C ILE A 220 -20.54 -2.27 22.56
N GLY A 221 -19.97 -3.46 22.43
CA GLY A 221 -19.91 -4.47 23.46
C GLY A 221 -19.12 -4.02 24.68
N LYS A 222 -19.33 -4.72 25.80
CA LYS A 222 -18.57 -4.49 27.05
C LYS A 222 -17.60 -5.63 27.37
N LYS A 223 -17.76 -6.78 26.72
CA LYS A 223 -16.85 -7.91 26.87
C LYS A 223 -15.68 -7.73 25.93
N GLU A 224 -14.48 -7.88 26.47
CA GLU A 224 -13.24 -7.74 25.72
C GLU A 224 -12.70 -9.10 25.30
N SER A 225 -12.16 -9.16 24.09
CA SER A 225 -11.26 -10.21 23.61
C SER A 225 -9.90 -9.59 23.38
N ARG A 226 -8.88 -10.08 24.08
CA ARG A 226 -7.54 -9.46 24.09
C ARG A 226 -6.62 -10.10 23.07
N CYS A 227 -5.76 -9.30 22.44
CA CYS A 227 -4.70 -9.79 21.57
C CYS A 227 -3.63 -10.57 22.34
N ASP A 228 -2.83 -11.36 21.62
CA ASP A 228 -1.74 -12.14 22.21
C ASP A 228 -0.63 -11.25 22.82
N ALA A 229 -0.40 -10.05 22.28
CA ALA A 229 0.57 -9.08 22.79
C ALA A 229 0.24 -8.58 24.22
N ASP A 230 -1.03 -8.65 24.64
CA ASP A 230 -1.47 -8.31 25.99
C ASP A 230 -1.30 -9.49 26.97
N THR A 231 -0.99 -10.69 26.48
CA THR A 231 -0.81 -11.87 27.33
C THR A 231 0.60 -11.88 27.94
N PRO A 232 0.75 -12.04 29.27
CA PRO A 232 2.06 -12.10 29.90
C PRO A 232 2.87 -13.29 29.36
N THR A 233 3.95 -12.99 28.63
CA THR A 233 4.89 -13.97 28.10
C THR A 233 5.49 -14.78 29.25
N SER A 234 5.11 -16.05 29.38
CA SER A 234 5.91 -17.00 30.15
C SER A 234 7.18 -17.28 29.35
N ALA A 235 8.34 -17.06 29.98
CA ALA A 235 9.66 -17.19 29.35
C ALA A 235 9.80 -18.51 28.56
N PRO A 236 10.51 -18.49 27.41
CA PRO A 236 10.74 -19.71 26.65
C PRO A 236 11.52 -20.72 27.49
N THR A 237 10.92 -21.89 27.73
CA THR A 237 11.60 -23.04 28.33
C THR A 237 12.57 -23.60 27.30
N VAL A 238 13.84 -23.23 27.42
CA VAL A 238 14.95 -23.80 26.63
C VAL A 238 15.12 -25.27 27.05
N LEU A 239 14.77 -26.20 26.16
CA LEU A 239 15.10 -27.62 26.31
C LEU A 239 16.57 -27.84 25.90
N PRO A 240 17.36 -28.67 26.63
CA PRO A 240 18.79 -28.75 26.42
C PRO A 240 19.14 -29.55 25.17
N THR A 241 19.95 -28.95 24.30
CA THR A 241 20.63 -29.62 23.19
C THR A 241 21.71 -30.55 23.73
N VAL A 242 21.55 -31.86 23.49
CA VAL A 242 22.58 -32.87 23.76
C VAL A 242 23.62 -32.82 22.65
N ALA A 243 24.84 -32.46 23.03
CA ALA A 243 26.05 -32.61 22.23
C ALA A 243 26.62 -34.02 22.39
N ASN A 244 26.89 -34.69 21.26
CA ASN A 244 28.06 -35.54 20.98
C ASN A 244 27.76 -36.54 19.86
N VAL A 245 28.39 -36.38 18.69
CA VAL A 245 29.02 -37.50 17.98
C VAL A 245 30.29 -36.98 17.29
N THR A 246 31.35 -37.74 17.52
CA THR A 246 32.76 -37.54 17.19
C THR A 246 33.08 -37.93 15.74
N THR A 247 33.90 -37.11 15.09
CA THR A 247 34.94 -37.34 14.05
C THR A 247 34.83 -38.50 13.05
N ALA A 248 34.94 -38.17 11.74
CA ALA A 248 35.88 -38.83 10.82
C ALA A 248 36.22 -37.93 9.61
N SER A 249 37.52 -37.76 9.37
CA SER A 249 38.12 -37.02 8.27
C SER A 249 38.34 -37.89 7.02
N THR A 250 38.65 -37.21 5.91
CA THR A 250 39.29 -37.66 4.65
C THR A 250 38.50 -38.58 3.71
N THR A 251 38.22 -38.11 2.49
CA THR A 251 39.03 -38.44 1.28
C THR A 251 38.66 -37.49 0.14
N THR A 252 39.65 -36.79 -0.39
CA THR A 252 39.64 -35.99 -1.60
C THR A 252 39.72 -36.90 -2.82
N LEU A 253 38.74 -36.81 -3.73
CA LEU A 253 38.91 -37.26 -5.11
C LEU A 253 38.43 -36.20 -6.10
N SER A 254 39.30 -35.95 -7.07
CA SER A 254 39.28 -34.95 -8.13
C SER A 254 38.06 -35.05 -9.08
N PRO A 255 37.73 -33.98 -9.82
CA PRO A 255 36.50 -33.89 -10.60
C PRO A 255 36.66 -34.61 -11.95
N VAL A 256 35.59 -35.27 -12.39
CA VAL A 256 35.45 -35.77 -13.76
C VAL A 256 34.36 -34.96 -14.47
N PRO A 257 34.51 -34.59 -15.76
CA PRO A 257 33.75 -33.52 -16.38
C PRO A 257 32.38 -33.94 -16.90
N THR A 258 31.44 -32.99 -16.80
CA THR A 258 30.40 -32.67 -17.79
C THR A 258 29.30 -33.70 -18.09
N THR A 259 28.07 -33.31 -17.75
CA THR A 259 26.99 -33.32 -18.75
C THR A 259 26.16 -32.07 -18.52
N ALA A 260 26.06 -31.21 -19.55
CA ALA A 260 25.26 -30.00 -19.51
C ALA A 260 23.77 -30.38 -19.27
N PRO A 261 23.04 -29.68 -18.37
CA PRO A 261 21.61 -29.90 -18.25
C PRO A 261 20.95 -29.49 -19.56
N LYS A 262 20.20 -30.42 -20.15
CA LYS A 262 19.29 -30.19 -21.26
C LYS A 262 18.41 -28.96 -20.95
N PRO A 263 18.11 -28.08 -21.93
CA PRO A 263 17.20 -26.96 -21.71
C PRO A 263 15.90 -27.49 -21.13
N VAL A 264 15.54 -27.03 -19.93
CA VAL A 264 14.27 -27.41 -19.29
C VAL A 264 13.17 -26.80 -20.15
N GLU A 265 12.28 -27.65 -20.64
CA GLU A 265 11.12 -27.26 -21.45
C GLU A 265 10.15 -26.45 -20.58
N ASN A 266 9.61 -25.36 -21.12
CA ASN A 266 8.62 -24.53 -20.43
C ASN A 266 7.40 -25.38 -20.04
N PRO A 267 6.75 -25.11 -18.91
CA PRO A 267 5.56 -25.86 -18.49
C PRO A 267 4.39 -25.64 -19.46
N ASP A 268 3.60 -26.68 -19.68
CA ASP A 268 2.34 -26.59 -20.40
C ASP A 268 1.36 -25.65 -19.68
N THR A 269 0.59 -24.88 -20.45
CA THR A 269 -0.44 -23.99 -19.91
C THR A 269 -1.72 -24.77 -19.61
N GLY A 270 -2.18 -24.74 -18.35
CA GLY A 270 -3.46 -25.29 -17.93
C GLY A 270 -4.58 -24.26 -17.95
N ASN A 271 -5.83 -24.74 -18.02
CA ASN A 271 -7.04 -23.91 -17.89
C ASN A 271 -7.85 -24.41 -16.69
N TYR A 272 -8.11 -23.51 -15.76
CA TYR A 272 -8.75 -23.77 -14.48
C TYR A 272 -9.96 -22.85 -14.31
N SER A 273 -11.02 -23.38 -13.69
CA SER A 273 -12.26 -22.62 -13.44
C SER A 273 -12.88 -23.05 -12.11
N LEU A 274 -13.35 -22.09 -11.32
CA LEU A 274 -14.14 -22.34 -10.12
C LEU A 274 -15.59 -21.91 -10.34
N LYS A 275 -16.52 -22.64 -9.72
CA LYS A 275 -17.95 -22.34 -9.79
C LYS A 275 -18.51 -22.09 -8.40
N SER A 276 -19.35 -21.06 -8.28
CA SER A 276 -20.17 -20.80 -7.11
C SER A 276 -21.64 -20.81 -7.56
N GLU A 277 -22.50 -21.54 -6.87
CA GLU A 277 -23.94 -21.63 -7.18
C GLU A 277 -24.24 -21.92 -8.67
N ASN A 278 -23.41 -22.75 -9.32
CA ASN A 278 -23.49 -23.15 -10.73
C ASN A 278 -23.06 -22.10 -11.77
N GLU A 279 -22.64 -20.91 -11.34
CA GLU A 279 -22.01 -19.88 -12.17
C GLU A 279 -20.48 -19.92 -12.03
N THR A 280 -19.73 -19.70 -13.12
CA THR A 280 -18.26 -19.59 -13.03
C THR A 280 -17.91 -18.27 -12.38
N CYS A 281 -17.11 -18.30 -11.32
CA CYS A 281 -16.74 -17.12 -10.55
C CYS A 281 -15.26 -16.76 -10.68
N LEU A 282 -14.40 -17.72 -11.05
CA LEU A 282 -12.97 -17.51 -11.28
C LEU A 282 -12.51 -18.30 -12.51
N LEU A 283 -11.66 -17.67 -13.33
CA LEU A 283 -10.96 -18.29 -14.45
C LEU A 283 -9.46 -18.06 -14.33
N ALA A 284 -8.66 -19.08 -14.63
CA ALA A 284 -7.22 -18.97 -14.70
C ALA A 284 -6.67 -19.85 -15.84
N SER A 285 -5.77 -19.28 -16.64
CA SER A 285 -4.98 -19.97 -17.65
C SER A 285 -3.52 -19.71 -17.33
N VAL A 286 -2.76 -20.74 -16.93
CA VAL A 286 -1.37 -20.54 -16.49
C VAL A 286 -0.56 -21.83 -16.61
N GLY A 287 0.68 -21.70 -17.09
CA GLY A 287 1.72 -22.72 -16.95
C GLY A 287 2.55 -22.45 -15.70
N LEU A 288 2.78 -23.46 -14.88
CA LEU A 288 3.45 -23.33 -13.58
C LEU A 288 4.70 -24.21 -13.52
N GLN A 289 5.80 -23.63 -13.04
CA GLN A 289 7.05 -24.33 -12.75
C GLN A 289 7.53 -23.91 -11.36
N LEU A 290 7.77 -24.88 -10.49
CA LEU A 290 8.38 -24.65 -9.18
C LEU A 290 9.89 -24.70 -9.32
N ASN A 291 10.58 -23.72 -8.77
CA ASN A 291 12.04 -23.72 -8.63
C ASN A 291 12.39 -23.84 -7.14
N VAL A 292 12.92 -25.00 -6.76
CA VAL A 292 13.31 -25.30 -5.38
C VAL A 292 14.82 -25.19 -5.25
N SER A 293 15.29 -24.13 -4.60
CA SER A 293 16.70 -23.86 -4.34
C SER A 293 17.21 -24.73 -3.19
N ARG A 294 17.95 -25.80 -3.52
CA ARG A 294 18.77 -26.59 -2.58
C ARG A 294 20.25 -26.52 -3.03
N ASP A 295 21.08 -27.53 -2.68
CA ASP A 295 22.47 -27.66 -3.18
C ASP A 295 22.57 -27.57 -4.72
N LYS A 296 21.51 -27.97 -5.43
CA LYS A 296 21.25 -27.67 -6.84
C LYS A 296 19.78 -27.27 -7.01
N PRO A 297 19.46 -26.26 -7.84
CA PRO A 297 18.08 -25.87 -8.09
C PRO A 297 17.32 -27.03 -8.77
N LEU A 298 16.17 -27.39 -8.19
CA LEU A 298 15.27 -28.41 -8.71
C LEU A 298 14.06 -27.72 -9.35
N LEU A 299 13.98 -27.80 -10.68
CA LEU A 299 12.84 -27.30 -11.45
C LEU A 299 11.78 -28.39 -11.62
N ILE A 300 10.53 -28.06 -11.32
CA ILE A 300 9.39 -28.98 -11.37
C ILE A 300 8.26 -28.34 -12.16
N ASN A 301 7.98 -28.84 -13.36
CA ASN A 301 6.80 -28.42 -14.11
C ASN A 301 5.54 -29.07 -13.53
N ILE A 302 4.50 -28.25 -13.31
CA ILE A 302 3.16 -28.72 -12.93
C ILE A 302 2.46 -29.20 -14.19
N ASN A 303 1.85 -30.38 -14.13
CA ASN A 303 1.18 -30.95 -15.28
C ASN A 303 -0.32 -30.58 -15.23
N PRO A 304 -0.80 -29.73 -16.14
CA PRO A 304 -2.19 -29.28 -16.10
C PRO A 304 -3.20 -30.42 -16.33
N LYS A 305 -2.79 -31.54 -16.94
CA LYS A 305 -3.67 -32.71 -17.18
C LYS A 305 -3.96 -33.51 -15.91
N THR A 306 -3.08 -33.43 -14.92
CA THR A 306 -3.23 -34.10 -13.61
C THR A 306 -3.57 -33.13 -12.49
N THR A 307 -3.66 -31.83 -12.81
CA THR A 307 -3.94 -30.78 -11.84
C THR A 307 -5.44 -30.53 -11.71
N SER A 308 -5.98 -30.65 -10.51
CA SER A 308 -7.35 -30.25 -10.17
C SER A 308 -7.38 -28.87 -9.49
N ALA A 309 -8.38 -28.05 -9.78
CA ALA A 309 -8.58 -26.75 -9.15
C ALA A 309 -9.74 -26.79 -8.14
N ASP A 310 -9.57 -26.09 -7.03
CA ASP A 310 -10.55 -25.91 -5.95
C ASP A 310 -10.40 -24.48 -5.37
N GLY A 311 -11.34 -24.02 -4.53
CA GLY A 311 -11.24 -22.73 -3.87
C GLY A 311 -12.59 -22.06 -3.57
N THR A 312 -12.53 -20.80 -3.18
CA THR A 312 -13.70 -20.01 -2.76
C THR A 312 -13.81 -18.73 -3.58
N CYS A 313 -15.05 -18.29 -3.83
CA CYS A 313 -15.33 -17.03 -4.49
C CYS A 313 -16.20 -16.17 -3.57
N GLY A 314 -15.66 -15.04 -3.14
CA GLY A 314 -16.38 -14.01 -2.41
C GLY A 314 -16.43 -12.69 -3.18
N ASN A 315 -17.17 -11.72 -2.65
CA ASN A 315 -17.32 -10.40 -3.26
C ASN A 315 -16.06 -9.53 -3.14
N THR A 316 -15.22 -9.80 -2.15
CA THR A 316 -14.02 -9.02 -1.82
C THR A 316 -12.74 -9.85 -1.82
N ALA A 317 -12.85 -11.18 -1.75
CA ALA A 317 -11.73 -12.11 -1.74
C ALA A 317 -12.10 -13.40 -2.48
N ALA A 318 -11.13 -14.00 -3.17
CA ALA A 318 -11.28 -15.29 -3.84
C ALA A 318 -10.00 -16.10 -3.70
N THR A 319 -10.11 -17.43 -3.63
CA THR A 319 -8.96 -18.34 -3.53
C THR A 319 -8.97 -19.32 -4.68
N LEU A 320 -7.79 -19.62 -5.22
CA LEU A 320 -7.55 -20.66 -6.21
C LEU A 320 -6.49 -21.61 -5.68
N ARG A 321 -6.90 -22.83 -5.34
CA ARG A 321 -6.04 -23.95 -4.96
C ARG A 321 -5.87 -24.90 -6.13
N LEU A 322 -4.62 -25.15 -6.51
CA LEU A 322 -4.25 -26.12 -7.53
C LEU A 322 -3.59 -27.34 -6.88
N ASN A 323 -4.10 -28.53 -7.17
CA ASN A 323 -3.56 -29.81 -6.71
C ASN A 323 -3.07 -30.63 -7.90
N ASP A 324 -1.76 -30.77 -8.06
CA ASP A 324 -1.09 -31.49 -9.18
C ASP A 324 -1.21 -33.02 -9.09
N GLY A 325 -1.98 -33.56 -8.14
CA GLY A 325 -2.18 -35.00 -7.93
C GLY A 325 -1.01 -35.72 -7.27
N ASN A 326 0.20 -35.15 -7.34
CA ASN A 326 1.40 -35.64 -6.66
C ASN A 326 1.58 -35.06 -5.25
N SER A 327 0.47 -34.77 -4.57
CA SER A 327 0.43 -34.11 -3.26
C SER A 327 1.16 -32.75 -3.26
N ARG A 328 1.02 -32.00 -4.35
CA ARG A 328 1.53 -30.62 -4.46
C ARG A 328 0.34 -29.68 -4.54
N PHE A 329 0.26 -28.76 -3.60
CA PHE A 329 -0.79 -27.77 -3.50
C PHE A 329 -0.19 -26.39 -3.71
N ILE A 330 -0.84 -25.57 -4.52
CA ILE A 330 -0.48 -24.18 -4.77
C ILE A 330 -1.74 -23.35 -4.58
N ASP A 331 -1.74 -22.47 -3.60
CA ASP A 331 -2.90 -21.67 -3.22
C ASP A 331 -2.60 -20.20 -3.54
N PHE A 332 -3.46 -19.61 -4.36
CA PHE A 332 -3.43 -18.20 -4.73
C PHE A 332 -4.62 -17.49 -4.09
N THR A 333 -4.36 -16.42 -3.35
CA THR A 333 -5.43 -15.59 -2.77
C THR A 333 -5.52 -14.25 -3.51
N PHE A 334 -6.71 -13.88 -3.94
CA PHE A 334 -7.01 -12.63 -4.62
C PHE A 334 -7.91 -11.76 -3.76
N VAL A 335 -7.68 -10.45 -3.82
CA VAL A 335 -8.48 -9.47 -3.07
C VAL A 335 -8.83 -8.27 -3.93
N VAL A 336 -9.99 -7.69 -3.65
CA VAL A 336 -10.48 -6.46 -4.28
C VAL A 336 -10.00 -5.26 -3.46
N LEU A 337 -9.28 -4.36 -4.10
CA LEU A 337 -8.91 -3.06 -3.55
C LEU A 337 -9.87 -1.98 -4.05
N PHE A 338 -10.38 -1.19 -3.11
CA PHE A 338 -11.23 -0.05 -3.40
C PHE A 338 -10.33 1.17 -3.64
N PRO A 339 -10.38 1.80 -4.83
CA PRO A 339 -9.55 2.94 -5.13
C PRO A 339 -9.95 4.08 -4.20
N LEU A 340 -8.93 4.75 -3.69
CA LEU A 340 -9.08 6.00 -3.00
C LEU A 340 -8.72 7.10 -3.99
N HIS A 341 -9.75 7.90 -4.31
CA HIS A 341 -9.73 9.22 -4.95
C HIS A 341 -8.43 9.61 -5.70
N GLU A 342 -8.42 9.50 -7.04
CA GLU A 342 -7.60 10.40 -7.85
C GLU A 342 -8.33 11.75 -7.90
N VAL A 343 -7.80 12.75 -7.21
CA VAL A 343 -8.22 14.14 -7.40
C VAL A 343 -7.68 14.58 -8.76
N ALA A 344 -8.48 14.38 -9.81
CA ALA A 344 -8.27 15.03 -11.10
C ALA A 344 -8.56 16.53 -10.94
N ALA A 345 -7.55 17.28 -10.48
CA ALA A 345 -7.61 18.73 -10.52
C ALA A 345 -7.35 19.20 -11.96
N VAL A 346 -8.41 19.55 -12.70
CA VAL A 346 -8.56 20.84 -13.44
C VAL A 346 -10.03 21.05 -13.80
N SER A 347 -10.67 21.95 -13.04
CA SER A 347 -11.70 22.96 -13.38
C SER A 347 -12.71 22.74 -14.52
N SER A 348 -13.99 22.98 -14.13
CA SER A 348 -15.07 23.61 -14.92
C SER A 348 -15.99 22.69 -15.76
N TYR A 349 -17.12 22.32 -15.15
CA TYR A 349 -18.31 21.66 -15.70
C TYR A 349 -18.13 20.21 -16.19
N CYS A 350 -18.01 19.26 -15.26
CA CYS A 350 -18.39 17.87 -15.49
C CYS A 350 -18.99 17.26 -14.22
N PHE A 351 -20.33 17.18 -14.16
CA PHE A 351 -21.05 16.33 -13.23
C PHE A 351 -20.92 14.88 -13.69
N HIS A 352 -19.95 14.15 -13.13
CA HIS A 352 -19.87 12.69 -12.91
C HIS A 352 -18.40 12.27 -12.96
N LEU A 353 -17.77 12.17 -11.78
CA LEU A 353 -16.53 11.43 -11.61
C LEU A 353 -16.75 10.47 -10.45
N ILE A 354 -17.32 9.30 -10.73
CA ILE A 354 -17.21 8.14 -9.84
C ILE A 354 -16.06 7.32 -10.39
N LEU A 355 -14.86 7.49 -9.83
CA LEU A 355 -13.75 6.58 -10.08
C LEU A 355 -14.14 5.19 -9.58
N THR A 356 -14.66 4.35 -10.48
CA THR A 356 -15.00 2.95 -10.20
C THR A 356 -13.88 2.00 -10.60
N GLY A 357 -12.62 2.43 -10.46
CA GLY A 357 -11.45 1.59 -10.71
C GLY A 357 -11.12 0.70 -9.51
N LYS A 358 -12.05 -0.15 -9.06
CA LYS A 358 -11.76 -1.21 -8.08
C LYS A 358 -10.73 -2.14 -8.71
N ARG A 359 -9.56 -2.25 -8.09
CA ARG A 359 -8.47 -3.10 -8.60
C ARG A 359 -8.49 -4.43 -7.89
N MET A 360 -7.81 -5.41 -8.45
CA MET A 360 -7.66 -6.74 -7.89
C MET A 360 -6.23 -7.19 -8.07
N PHE A 361 -5.69 -7.86 -7.05
CA PHE A 361 -4.32 -8.36 -7.04
C PHE A 361 -4.30 -9.78 -6.46
N LEU A 362 -3.27 -10.54 -6.84
CA LEU A 362 -2.76 -11.66 -6.08
C LEU A 362 -2.09 -11.11 -4.80
N LEU A 363 -2.48 -11.66 -3.67
CA LEU A 363 -2.05 -11.28 -2.33
C LEU A 363 -1.06 -12.27 -1.72
N THR A 364 -1.46 -13.55 -1.73
CA THR A 364 -0.67 -14.63 -1.15
C THR A 364 -0.51 -15.73 -2.17
N ALA A 365 0.68 -16.34 -2.13
CA ALA A 365 0.94 -17.60 -2.79
C ALA A 365 1.52 -18.56 -1.74
N GLU A 366 0.81 -19.65 -1.50
CA GLU A 366 1.26 -20.73 -0.63
C GLU A 366 1.54 -21.96 -1.48
N ALA A 367 2.60 -22.68 -1.16
CA ALA A 367 2.94 -23.91 -1.84
C ALA A 367 3.36 -25.00 -0.84
N PHE A 368 2.69 -26.14 -0.95
CA PHE A 368 2.92 -27.31 -0.11
C PHE A 368 3.25 -28.51 -0.99
N PHE A 369 4.39 -29.15 -0.76
CA PHE A 369 4.74 -30.34 -1.53
C PHE A 369 5.55 -31.37 -0.74
N PHE A 370 5.42 -32.64 -1.17
CA PHE A 370 6.19 -33.75 -0.63
C PHE A 370 7.34 -34.14 -1.56
N SER A 371 8.54 -34.26 -0.98
CA SER A 371 9.66 -34.91 -1.66
C SER A 371 9.50 -36.43 -1.68
N LYS A 372 10.21 -37.13 -2.59
CA LYS A 372 10.34 -38.60 -2.59
C LYS A 372 10.86 -39.13 -1.24
N SER A 373 11.59 -38.31 -0.48
CA SER A 373 12.03 -38.60 0.89
C SER A 373 10.99 -38.28 1.97
N LYS A 374 9.73 -38.03 1.58
CA LYS A 374 8.58 -37.69 2.46
C LYS A 374 8.76 -36.43 3.31
N ILE A 375 9.67 -35.54 2.93
CA ILE A 375 9.84 -34.22 3.56
C ILE A 375 8.72 -33.31 3.08
N ILE A 376 8.00 -32.71 4.03
CA ILE A 376 7.02 -31.66 3.81
C ILE A 376 7.80 -30.34 3.65
N LEU A 377 7.62 -29.67 2.52
CA LEU A 377 8.02 -28.29 2.36
C LEU A 377 6.76 -27.45 2.25
N SER A 378 6.53 -26.64 3.28
CA SER A 378 5.50 -25.61 3.35
C SER A 378 6.19 -24.27 3.20
N ALA A 379 5.72 -23.46 2.27
CA ALA A 379 6.18 -22.09 2.08
C ALA A 379 4.98 -21.22 1.79
N ASP A 380 4.83 -20.16 2.57
CA ASP A 380 3.85 -19.11 2.36
C ASP A 380 4.57 -17.78 2.20
N ASN A 381 4.02 -16.93 1.34
CA ASN A 381 4.37 -15.53 1.31
C ASN A 381 3.06 -14.72 1.37
N ASN A 382 2.79 -14.14 2.53
CA ASN A 382 1.50 -13.48 2.83
C ASN A 382 1.43 -12.04 2.33
N ASN A 383 2.32 -11.67 1.40
CA ASN A 383 2.90 -10.36 1.44
C ASN A 383 3.51 -9.93 0.10
N PHE A 384 2.85 -10.28 -1.00
CA PHE A 384 3.32 -9.89 -2.31
C PHE A 384 2.17 -9.50 -3.20
N SER A 385 2.15 -8.24 -3.64
CA SER A 385 1.14 -7.71 -4.55
C SER A 385 1.55 -7.92 -6.01
N LYS A 386 0.86 -8.82 -6.74
CA LYS A 386 1.09 -9.00 -8.19
C LYS A 386 -0.21 -9.22 -8.95
N TRP A 387 -0.15 -9.15 -10.27
CA TRP A 387 -1.30 -9.39 -11.17
C TRP A 387 -2.44 -8.38 -10.98
N ASP A 388 -2.08 -7.09 -10.87
CA ASP A 388 -3.02 -5.96 -10.83
C ASP A 388 -3.91 -5.93 -12.07
N ALA A 389 -5.23 -5.95 -11.89
CA ALA A 389 -6.18 -5.62 -12.94
C ALA A 389 -7.42 -4.95 -12.36
N SER A 390 -8.14 -4.19 -13.19
CA SER A 390 -9.46 -3.66 -12.81
C SER A 390 -10.49 -4.78 -12.61
N LEU A 391 -11.43 -4.57 -11.70
CA LEU A 391 -12.56 -5.48 -11.47
C LEU A 391 -13.34 -5.68 -12.76
N GLY A 392 -13.58 -6.95 -13.11
CA GLY A 392 -14.26 -7.31 -14.34
C GLY A 392 -13.36 -7.28 -15.58
N SER A 393 -12.07 -6.97 -15.44
CA SER A 393 -11.01 -7.29 -16.40
C SER A 393 -10.30 -8.59 -16.00
N SER A 394 -9.53 -9.16 -16.92
CA SER A 394 -8.56 -10.23 -16.63
C SER A 394 -7.15 -9.66 -16.64
N TYR A 395 -6.27 -10.08 -15.75
CA TYR A 395 -4.85 -9.83 -15.89
C TYR A 395 -4.26 -10.80 -16.92
N MET A 396 -3.35 -10.36 -17.80
CA MET A 396 -2.67 -11.23 -18.76
C MET A 396 -1.17 -10.90 -18.82
N CYS A 397 -0.34 -11.94 -18.81
CA CYS A 397 1.10 -11.82 -18.99
C CYS A 397 1.65 -12.99 -19.80
N ARG A 398 2.19 -12.69 -20.99
CA ARG A 398 2.81 -13.71 -21.86
C ARG A 398 4.26 -14.01 -21.48
N LYS A 399 4.95 -13.04 -20.89
CA LYS A 399 6.32 -13.19 -20.41
C LYS A 399 6.36 -14.05 -19.16
N GLU A 400 7.48 -14.72 -18.94
CA GLU A 400 7.74 -15.43 -17.70
C GLU A 400 7.72 -14.44 -16.52
N GLN A 401 6.97 -14.78 -15.47
CA GLN A 401 7.01 -14.04 -14.22
C GLN A 401 7.38 -14.97 -13.07
N THR A 402 8.33 -14.52 -12.25
CA THR A 402 8.72 -15.20 -11.02
C THR A 402 7.93 -14.64 -9.84
N LEU A 403 7.39 -15.53 -9.00
CA LEU A 403 6.86 -15.26 -7.67
C LEU A 403 7.87 -15.83 -6.67
N GLU A 404 8.43 -14.97 -5.83
CA GLU A 404 9.39 -15.37 -4.80
C GLU A 404 8.62 -15.68 -3.52
N ILE A 405 8.46 -16.97 -3.19
CA ILE A 405 7.69 -17.37 -2.00
C ILE A 405 8.59 -17.23 -0.77
N ASN A 406 9.78 -17.83 -0.82
CA ASN A 406 10.83 -17.64 0.18
C ASN A 406 12.21 -17.91 -0.43
N GLU A 407 13.27 -17.90 0.39
CA GLU A 407 14.65 -18.16 -0.06
C GLU A 407 14.85 -19.53 -0.74
N VAL A 408 13.95 -20.49 -0.48
CA VAL A 408 14.07 -21.89 -0.91
C VAL A 408 13.13 -22.23 -2.08
N LEU A 409 12.04 -21.47 -2.26
CA LEU A 409 11.00 -21.78 -3.24
C LEU A 409 10.57 -20.54 -4.03
N GLN A 410 10.60 -20.67 -5.35
CA GLN A 410 10.04 -19.72 -6.30
C GLN A 410 9.02 -20.43 -7.21
N ILE A 411 8.00 -19.69 -7.65
CA ILE A 411 7.01 -20.14 -8.62
C ILE A 411 7.16 -19.32 -9.89
N HIS A 412 7.48 -19.97 -10.99
CA HIS A 412 7.56 -19.36 -12.30
C HIS A 412 6.24 -19.58 -13.03
N THR A 413 5.70 -18.51 -13.60
CA THR A 413 4.43 -18.52 -14.33
C THR A 413 4.66 -18.19 -15.80
N PHE A 414 3.97 -18.90 -16.68
CA PHE A 414 4.09 -18.81 -18.13
C PHE A 414 2.71 -18.69 -18.77
N ASN A 415 2.56 -17.82 -19.78
CA ASN A 415 1.28 -17.57 -20.47
C ASN A 415 0.12 -17.35 -19.49
N LEU A 416 0.34 -16.53 -18.48
CA LEU A 416 -0.61 -16.26 -17.43
C LEU A 416 -1.78 -15.43 -17.97
N ARG A 417 -3.00 -15.85 -17.67
CA ARG A 417 -4.20 -15.01 -17.73
C ARG A 417 -5.13 -15.40 -16.60
N ILE A 418 -5.58 -14.44 -15.80
CA ILE A 418 -6.37 -14.73 -14.61
C ILE A 418 -7.48 -13.69 -14.40
N GLN A 419 -8.65 -14.15 -13.98
CA GLN A 419 -9.80 -13.34 -13.63
C GLN A 419 -10.54 -13.98 -12.44
N PRO A 420 -10.24 -13.57 -11.21
CA PRO A 420 -10.83 -14.08 -9.98
C PRO A 420 -12.18 -13.48 -9.58
N PHE A 421 -12.60 -12.37 -10.21
CA PHE A 421 -13.86 -11.70 -9.90
C PHE A 421 -14.65 -11.32 -11.15
N LEU A 422 -15.98 -11.24 -11.01
CA LEU A 422 -16.91 -10.75 -12.03
C LEU A 422 -16.77 -11.44 -13.39
N VAL A 423 -16.54 -12.76 -13.39
CA VAL A 423 -16.55 -13.57 -14.62
C VAL A 423 -17.97 -13.58 -15.18
N LYS A 424 -18.09 -13.35 -16.49
CA LYS A 424 -19.37 -13.39 -17.22
C LYS A 424 -19.29 -14.43 -18.33
N GLU A 425 -20.40 -15.15 -18.55
CA GLU A 425 -20.54 -16.13 -19.63
C GLU A 425 -19.44 -17.21 -19.67
N ASN A 426 -18.84 -17.54 -18.53
CA ASN A 426 -17.72 -18.49 -18.43
C ASN A 426 -16.52 -18.13 -19.32
N LYS A 427 -16.28 -16.84 -19.58
CA LYS A 427 -15.18 -16.35 -20.43
C LYS A 427 -14.39 -15.24 -19.74
N PHE A 428 -13.12 -15.14 -20.10
CA PHE A 428 -12.30 -14.00 -19.71
C PHE A 428 -12.83 -12.72 -20.36
N SER A 429 -12.84 -11.65 -19.57
CA SER A 429 -13.15 -10.29 -19.99
C SER A 429 -11.91 -9.62 -20.61
N THR A 430 -11.96 -8.31 -20.84
CA THR A 430 -10.85 -7.52 -21.40
C THR A 430 -9.57 -7.76 -20.61
N ALA A 431 -8.45 -7.97 -21.31
CA ALA A 431 -7.17 -8.27 -20.68
C ALA A 431 -6.36 -6.98 -20.41
N GLU A 432 -5.89 -6.82 -19.18
CA GLU A 432 -4.87 -5.83 -18.80
C GLU A 432 -3.50 -6.52 -18.81
N ASP A 433 -2.61 -6.07 -19.70
CA ASP A 433 -1.32 -6.71 -19.91
C ASP A 433 -0.29 -6.27 -18.86
N CYS A 434 0.53 -7.21 -18.39
CA CYS A 434 1.61 -6.99 -17.43
C CYS A 434 2.71 -6.04 -17.93
N SER A 435 2.81 -5.85 -19.24
CA SER A 435 3.61 -4.82 -19.84
C SER A 435 2.64 -3.75 -20.33
N PRO A 436 2.51 -2.58 -19.68
CA PRO A 436 2.02 -1.44 -20.42
C PRO A 436 3.06 -1.27 -21.53
N GLU A 437 2.71 -1.66 -22.75
CA GLU A 437 3.27 -1.03 -23.93
C GLU A 437 2.87 0.45 -23.82
N VAL A 438 3.57 1.18 -22.95
CA VAL A 438 3.85 2.58 -23.23
C VAL A 438 4.71 2.42 -24.47
N ASP A 439 4.06 2.45 -25.62
CA ASP A 439 4.74 2.55 -26.88
C ASP A 439 5.67 3.74 -26.72
N ASN A 440 6.95 3.45 -26.46
CA ASN A 440 8.02 4.44 -26.42
C ASN A 440 8.12 5.18 -27.77
N PHE A 441 7.31 4.77 -28.76
CA PHE A 441 7.07 5.39 -30.04
C PHE A 441 5.96 6.46 -30.02
N ILE A 442 4.96 6.44 -29.13
CA ILE A 442 3.88 7.46 -29.12
C ILE A 442 4.45 8.86 -28.86
N VAL A 443 5.36 9.00 -27.88
CA VAL A 443 5.97 10.30 -27.57
C VAL A 443 6.82 10.80 -28.76
N PRO A 444 7.77 10.03 -29.33
CA PRO A 444 8.47 10.41 -30.56
C PRO A 444 7.58 10.66 -31.78
N ILE A 445 6.49 9.90 -31.97
CA ILE A 445 5.55 10.10 -33.10
C ILE A 445 4.77 11.39 -32.93
N ALA A 446 4.27 11.69 -31.73
CA ALA A 446 3.57 12.94 -31.45
C ALA A 446 4.49 14.15 -31.62
N VAL A 447 5.73 14.06 -31.12
CA VAL A 447 6.76 15.10 -31.32
C VAL A 447 7.11 15.26 -32.80
N GLY A 448 7.26 14.15 -33.53
CA GLY A 448 7.53 14.15 -34.97
C GLY A 448 6.39 14.75 -35.79
N ALA A 449 5.14 14.43 -35.46
CA ALA A 449 3.96 14.99 -36.11
C ALA A 449 3.81 16.50 -35.85
N ALA A 450 4.08 16.95 -34.61
CA ALA A 450 4.06 18.36 -34.26
C ALA A 450 5.14 19.16 -35.00
N LEU A 451 6.38 18.64 -35.05
CA LEU A 451 7.48 19.25 -35.80
C LEU A 451 7.20 19.26 -37.31
N GLY A 452 6.67 18.16 -37.86
CA GLY A 452 6.28 18.08 -39.26
C GLY A 452 5.18 19.07 -39.63
N GLY A 453 4.14 19.18 -38.79
CA GLY A 453 3.06 20.15 -38.97
C GLY A 453 3.54 21.60 -38.93
N LEU A 454 4.48 21.93 -38.03
CA LEU A 454 5.09 23.26 -37.94
C LEU A 454 5.84 23.61 -39.23
N VAL A 455 6.63 22.68 -39.78
CA VAL A 455 7.38 22.90 -41.03
C VAL A 455 6.42 23.14 -42.19
N VAL A 456 5.35 22.36 -42.30
CA VAL A 456 4.33 22.55 -43.36
C VAL A 456 3.66 23.91 -43.25
N LEU A 457 3.31 24.35 -42.03
CA LEU A 457 2.73 25.68 -41.79
C LEU A 457 3.68 26.81 -42.22
N VAL A 458 4.96 26.72 -41.88
CA VAL A 458 5.98 27.71 -42.28
C VAL A 458 6.12 27.76 -43.80
N LEU A 459 6.16 26.60 -44.46
CA LEU A 459 6.23 26.54 -45.92
C LEU A 459 4.99 27.16 -46.59
N MET A 460 3.79 26.87 -46.09
CA MET A 460 2.56 27.48 -46.59
C MET A 460 2.59 29.01 -46.42
N ALA A 461 2.98 29.51 -45.25
CA ALA A 461 3.12 30.95 -45.00
C ALA A 461 4.15 31.59 -45.95
N TYR A 462 5.28 30.93 -46.20
CA TYR A 462 6.29 31.39 -47.15
C TYR A 462 5.75 31.44 -48.58
N PHE A 463 5.05 30.40 -49.06
CA PHE A 463 4.49 30.39 -50.41
C PHE A 463 3.39 31.44 -50.59
N PHE A 464 2.51 31.63 -49.60
CA PHE A 464 1.50 32.71 -49.65
C PHE A 464 2.13 34.11 -49.56
N GLY A 465 3.14 34.30 -48.72
CA GLY A 465 3.88 35.56 -48.60
C GLY A 465 4.67 35.91 -49.88
N HIS A 466 5.37 34.93 -50.45
CA HIS A 466 6.11 35.10 -51.69
C HIS A 466 5.16 35.35 -52.88
N LYS A 467 4.02 34.64 -52.94
CA LYS A 467 3.02 34.84 -54.00
C LYS A 467 2.40 36.26 -53.94
N LYS A 468 2.27 36.84 -52.74
CA LYS A 468 1.82 38.22 -52.56
C LYS A 468 2.87 39.25 -53.00
N HIS A 469 4.16 38.99 -52.74
CA HIS A 469 5.26 39.85 -53.21
C HIS A 469 5.45 39.88 -54.73
N ARG A 470 5.00 38.86 -55.48
CA ARG A 470 5.01 38.87 -56.96
C ARG A 470 3.82 39.60 -57.60
N ASN A 471 2.78 39.93 -56.84
CA ASN A 471 1.56 40.60 -57.34
C ASN A 471 1.38 42.04 -56.83
N ALA A 472 2.33 42.59 -56.07
CA ALA A 472 2.35 44.01 -55.74
C ALA A 472 3.11 44.77 -56.84
N GLY A 473 2.37 45.19 -57.86
CA GLY A 473 2.86 46.08 -58.91
C GLY A 473 3.29 47.43 -58.34
N TYR A 474 4.33 47.98 -58.96
CA TYR A 474 4.74 49.37 -58.87
C TYR A 474 3.53 50.31 -59.01
N GLU A 475 3.25 51.11 -57.99
CA GLU A 475 2.55 52.39 -58.17
C GLU A 475 3.65 53.45 -58.39
N GLN A 476 3.70 54.00 -59.60
CA GLN A 476 4.50 55.19 -59.91
C GLN A 476 3.86 56.40 -59.22
N PHE A 477 4.66 57.11 -58.43
CA PHE A 477 4.47 58.53 -58.15
C PHE A 477 5.76 59.28 -58.47
#